data_AF-A0A8T5ZL51-F1
#
_entry.id   AF-A0A8T5ZL51-F1
#
_cell.length_a   1.000
_cell.length_b   1.000
_cell.length_c   1.000
_cell.angle_alpha   90.00
_cell.angle_beta   90.00
_cell.angle_gamma   90.00
#
_symmetry.space_group_name_H-M   'P 1'
#
loop_
_entity.id
_entity.type
_entity.pdbx_description
1 polymer ?
#
loop_
_entity_poly.entity_id
_entity_poly.type
_entity_poly.pdbx_seq_one_letter_code
_entity_poly.pdbx_strand_id
1 'polypeptide(L)'
;MSKVKSITRESWILSTFPEWGSWLNEEIEQEQVASGTFAMWWLGCTGIWLKSEGGTNVCVDFWCGTGKQSHGNPLMKQGHQMQRMAGVKKLQPNLR
;
A
#
# COMPACT_ATOMS: atom_id res chain seq x y z
N MET A 1 0.27 21.70 -29.70
CA MET A 1 0.16 20.22 -29.72
C MET A 1 -1.13 19.82 -29.01
N SER A 2 -1.80 18.74 -29.41
CA SER A 2 -2.98 18.24 -28.69
C SER A 2 -2.57 17.54 -27.39
N LYS A 3 -3.41 17.61 -26.35
CA LYS A 3 -3.18 16.96 -25.04
C LYS A 3 -2.88 15.46 -25.15
N VAL A 4 -3.52 14.77 -26.09
CA VAL A 4 -3.29 13.32 -26.33
C VAL A 4 -1.84 13.05 -26.73
N LYS A 5 -1.20 13.95 -27.49
CA LYS A 5 0.17 13.75 -27.98
C LYS A 5 1.24 13.95 -26.89
N SER A 6 0.88 14.54 -25.75
CA SER A 6 1.81 14.76 -24.63
C SER A 6 1.68 13.72 -23.51
N ILE A 7 0.65 12.87 -23.54
CA ILE A 7 0.42 11.87 -22.50
C ILE A 7 1.29 10.64 -22.79
N THR A 8 2.05 10.22 -21.78
CA THR A 8 2.75 8.93 -21.74
C THR A 8 2.16 8.04 -20.64
N ARG A 9 2.54 6.77 -20.63
CA ARG A 9 2.20 5.86 -19.53
C ARG A 9 2.71 6.41 -18.19
N GLU A 10 3.92 6.94 -18.18
CA GLU A 10 4.59 7.47 -16.99
C GLU A 10 3.88 8.73 -16.49
N SER A 11 3.54 9.67 -17.39
CA SER A 11 2.83 10.88 -16.99
C SER A 11 1.46 10.55 -16.42
N TRP A 12 0.75 9.58 -17.00
CA TRP A 12 -0.55 9.15 -16.49
C TRP A 12 -0.42 8.50 -15.11
N ILE A 13 0.54 7.60 -14.90
CA ILE A 13 0.76 6.97 -13.58
C ILE A 13 1.07 8.03 -12.52
N LEU A 14 2.02 8.93 -12.81
CA LEU A 14 2.43 9.97 -11.87
C LEU A 14 1.37 11.03 -11.60
N SER A 15 0.40 11.22 -12.51
CA SER A 15 -0.72 12.13 -12.32
C SER A 15 -1.94 11.48 -11.65
N THR A 16 -1.92 10.17 -11.40
CA THR A 16 -3.09 9.40 -10.94
C THR A 16 -2.88 8.73 -9.59
N PHE A 17 -1.68 8.22 -9.32
CA PHE A 17 -1.40 7.42 -8.12
C PHE A 17 -0.54 8.17 -7.09
N PRO A 18 -0.68 7.86 -5.79
CA PRO A 18 -1.67 6.95 -5.20
C PRO A 18 -3.08 7.55 -5.24
N GLU A 19 -4.10 6.70 -5.22
CA GLU A 19 -5.50 7.05 -5.52
C GLU A 19 -6.07 8.15 -4.63
N TRP A 20 -5.58 8.27 -3.39
CA TRP A 20 -6.04 9.25 -2.41
C TRP A 20 -5.15 10.51 -2.35
N GLY A 21 -4.07 10.56 -3.13
CA GLY A 21 -3.09 11.65 -3.06
C GLY A 21 -2.61 11.88 -1.62
N SER A 22 -2.84 13.09 -1.11
CA SER A 22 -2.54 13.51 0.26
C SER A 22 -3.75 13.57 1.20
N TRP A 23 -4.95 13.15 0.76
CA TRP A 23 -6.19 13.31 1.55
C TRP A 23 -6.06 12.77 2.97
N LEU A 24 -5.63 11.51 3.10
CA LEU A 24 -5.48 10.87 4.41
C LEU A 24 -4.31 11.45 5.22
N ASN A 25 -3.27 11.94 4.54
CA ASN A 25 -2.17 12.61 5.22
C ASN A 25 -2.66 13.88 5.91
N GLU A 26 -3.44 14.69 5.20
CA GLU A 26 -4.04 15.92 5.70
C GLU A 26 -5.03 15.63 6.85
N GLU A 27 -5.86 14.60 6.70
CA GLU A 27 -6.81 14.17 7.75
C GLU A 27 -6.08 13.76 9.04
N ILE A 28 -5.05 12.91 8.94
CA ILE A 28 -4.24 12.47 10.08
C ILE A 28 -3.57 13.66 10.76
N GLU A 29 -3.02 14.61 9.99
CA GLU A 29 -2.34 15.78 10.52
C GLU A 29 -3.32 16.68 11.30
N GLN A 30 -4.50 16.93 10.73
CA GLN A 30 -5.53 17.80 11.31
C GLN A 30 -6.24 17.20 12.52
N GLU A 31 -6.31 15.87 12.65
CA GLU A 31 -7.03 15.19 13.73
C GLU A 31 -6.54 15.62 15.12
N GLN A 32 -7.48 16.10 15.94
CA GLN A 32 -7.24 16.48 17.34
C GLN A 32 -7.78 15.40 18.25
N VAL A 33 -6.89 14.51 18.70
CA VAL A 33 -7.26 13.36 19.53
C VAL A 33 -7.68 13.84 20.92
N ALA A 34 -8.90 13.49 21.32
CA ALA A 34 -9.47 13.88 22.62
C ALA A 34 -8.69 13.28 23.80
N SER A 35 -8.71 13.96 24.95
CA SER A 35 -7.99 13.48 26.13
C SER A 35 -8.55 12.15 26.64
N GLY A 36 -7.65 11.26 27.08
CA GLY A 36 -7.97 9.89 27.48
C GLY A 36 -8.24 8.93 26.32
N THR A 37 -7.94 9.33 25.07
CA THR A 37 -8.20 8.54 23.86
C THR A 37 -6.99 8.44 22.93
N PHE A 38 -7.11 7.61 21.90
CA PHE A 38 -6.19 7.53 20.76
C PHE A 38 -6.99 7.35 19.47
N ALA A 39 -6.45 7.81 18.34
CA ALA A 39 -7.01 7.59 17.02
C ALA A 39 -6.15 6.61 16.22
N MET A 40 -6.78 5.85 15.32
CA MET A 40 -6.10 4.91 14.44
C MET A 40 -6.71 4.93 13.04
N TRP A 41 -5.84 4.81 12.03
CA TRP A 41 -6.24 4.64 10.63
C TRP A 41 -5.69 3.33 10.09
N TRP A 42 -6.53 2.61 9.37
CA TRP A 42 -6.10 1.42 8.65
C TRP A 42 -5.59 1.80 7.27
N LEU A 43 -4.30 1.54 7.04
CA LEU A 43 -3.57 1.90 5.82
C LEU A 43 -3.57 0.77 4.77
N GLY A 44 -4.36 -0.29 4.99
CA GLY A 44 -4.39 -1.50 4.17
C GLY A 44 -3.40 -2.57 4.61
N CYS A 45 -3.67 -3.82 4.22
CA CYS A 45 -2.98 -5.01 4.76
C CYS A 45 -3.07 -5.02 6.31
N THR A 46 -1.95 -4.97 7.01
CA THR A 46 -1.85 -4.81 8.46
C THR A 46 -1.30 -3.44 8.87
N GLY A 47 -1.18 -2.51 7.92
CA GLY A 47 -0.63 -1.18 8.14
C GLY A 47 -1.56 -0.33 8.99
N ILE A 48 -1.04 0.25 10.07
CA ILE A 48 -1.78 1.10 10.99
C ILE A 48 -1.01 2.42 11.17
N TRP A 49 -1.75 3.53 11.08
CA TRP A 49 -1.32 4.79 11.70
C TRP A 49 -2.00 4.93 13.06
N LEU A 50 -1.25 5.28 14.09
CA LEU A 50 -1.77 5.56 15.44
C LEU A 50 -1.36 6.97 15.86
N LYS A 51 -2.30 7.73 16.41
CA LYS A 51 -2.07 9.06 16.98
C LYS A 51 -2.59 9.11 18.42
N SER A 52 -1.75 9.47 19.37
CA SER A 52 -2.12 9.61 20.79
C SER A 52 -2.78 10.97 21.08
N GLU A 53 -3.47 11.12 22.21
CA GLU A 53 -3.94 12.43 22.73
C GLU A 53 -2.84 13.51 22.82
N GLY A 54 -1.58 13.11 23.11
CA GLY A 54 -0.44 14.03 23.18
C GLY A 54 0.22 14.36 21.83
N GLY A 55 -0.41 13.99 20.71
CA GLY A 55 0.11 14.25 19.36
C GLY A 55 1.27 13.35 18.90
N THR A 56 1.64 12.31 19.66
CA THR A 56 2.60 11.29 19.19
C THR A 56 2.01 10.51 18.03
N ASN A 57 2.78 10.33 16.95
CA ASN A 57 2.39 9.55 15.77
C ASN A 57 3.26 8.31 15.65
N VAL A 58 2.63 7.15 15.40
CA VAL A 58 3.30 5.85 15.20
C VAL A 58 2.77 5.21 13.94
N CYS A 59 3.69 4.70 13.12
CA CYS A 59 3.39 3.99 11.89
C CYS A 59 3.82 2.52 12.06
N VAL A 60 2.87 1.59 11.97
CA VAL A 60 3.07 0.16 12.22
C VAL A 60 2.77 -0.61 10.93
N ASP A 61 3.68 -1.47 10.49
CA ASP A 61 3.54 -2.37 9.33
C ASP A 61 2.98 -1.73 8.04
N PHE A 62 3.28 -0.45 7.81
CA PHE A 62 2.79 0.27 6.63
C PHE A 62 3.40 -0.27 5.35
N TRP A 63 2.57 -0.96 4.56
CA TRP A 63 2.99 -1.64 3.34
C TRP A 63 2.41 -0.95 2.10
N CYS A 64 3.27 -0.29 1.34
CA CYS A 64 2.93 0.36 0.06
C CYS A 64 3.32 -0.49 -1.17
N GLY A 65 3.40 -1.81 -1.01
CA GLY A 65 3.71 -2.72 -2.12
C GLY A 65 2.47 -3.12 -2.91
N THR A 66 2.67 -3.95 -3.94
CA THR A 66 1.58 -4.66 -4.63
C THR A 66 1.90 -6.15 -4.77
N GLY A 67 0.93 -6.91 -5.28
CA GLY A 67 1.04 -8.32 -5.60
C GLY A 67 1.82 -8.58 -6.90
N LYS A 68 1.48 -9.67 -7.58
CA LYS A 68 2.06 -10.01 -8.90
C LYS A 68 1.55 -9.05 -9.97
N GLN A 69 2.42 -8.68 -10.90
CA GLN A 69 2.11 -7.80 -12.04
C GLN A 69 2.22 -8.52 -13.39
N SER A 70 2.58 -9.81 -13.41
CA SER A 70 2.73 -10.60 -14.64
C SER A 70 2.62 -12.10 -14.36
N HIS A 71 2.20 -12.85 -15.39
CA HIS A 71 2.19 -14.32 -15.42
C HIS A 71 3.46 -14.90 -16.08
N GLY A 72 4.43 -14.07 -16.45
CA GLY A 72 5.59 -14.49 -17.25
C GLY A 72 6.47 -15.59 -16.62
N ASN A 73 6.42 -15.75 -15.30
CA ASN A 73 7.03 -16.88 -14.60
C ASN A 73 5.95 -17.72 -13.89
N PRO A 74 5.65 -18.93 -14.35
CA PRO A 74 4.59 -19.76 -13.76
C PRO A 74 5.01 -20.47 -12.46
N LEU A 75 6.29 -20.35 -12.07
CA LEU A 75 6.85 -21.08 -10.93
C LEU A 75 7.05 -20.17 -9.72
N MET A 76 6.77 -20.71 -8.54
CA MET A 76 7.12 -20.09 -7.27
C MET A 76 8.64 -20.08 -7.09
N LYS A 77 9.17 -19.01 -6.48
CA LYS A 77 10.59 -18.91 -6.14
C LYS A 77 11.00 -20.06 -5.23
N GLN A 78 12.13 -20.70 -5.55
CA GLN A 78 12.67 -21.78 -4.74
C GLN A 78 12.96 -21.29 -3.31
N GLY A 79 12.53 -22.06 -2.31
CA GLY A 79 12.68 -21.74 -0.89
C GLY A 79 11.66 -20.74 -0.34
N HIS A 80 10.69 -20.27 -1.13
CA HIS A 80 9.58 -19.46 -0.64
C HIS A 80 8.81 -20.18 0.46
N GLN A 81 8.31 -19.45 1.46
CA GLN A 81 7.65 -20.03 2.63
C GLN A 81 6.47 -20.93 2.24
N MET A 82 5.66 -20.55 1.25
CA MET A 82 4.55 -21.40 0.78
C MET A 82 5.03 -22.72 0.13
N GLN A 83 6.19 -22.71 -0.55
CA GLN A 83 6.78 -23.94 -1.07
C GLN A 83 7.24 -24.85 0.07
N ARG A 84 7.84 -24.28 1.12
CA ARG A 84 8.30 -25.05 2.30
C ARG A 84 7.14 -25.67 3.08
N MET A 85 6.07 -24.91 3.27
CA MET A 85 4.91 -25.36 4.06
C MET A 85 4.05 -26.40 3.33
N ALA A 86 3.87 -26.27 2.01
CA ALA A 86 2.88 -27.06 1.27
C ALA A 86 3.45 -27.84 0.07
N GLY A 87 4.77 -27.79 -0.18
CA GLY A 87 5.41 -28.50 -1.30
C GLY A 87 4.99 -28.00 -2.69
N VAL A 88 4.30 -26.86 -2.78
CA VAL A 88 3.78 -26.32 -4.05
C VAL A 88 4.89 -25.77 -4.94
N LYS A 89 4.71 -25.90 -6.27
CA LYS A 89 5.64 -25.36 -7.28
C LYS A 89 5.04 -24.22 -8.12
N LYS A 90 3.72 -24.17 -8.27
CA LYS A 90 3.04 -23.14 -9.06
C LYS A 90 3.11 -21.78 -8.38
N LEU A 91 3.18 -20.71 -9.16
CA LEU A 91 3.09 -19.33 -8.67
C LEU A 91 1.79 -19.15 -7.86
N GLN A 92 1.89 -18.47 -6.72
CA GLN A 92 0.71 -18.08 -5.94
C GLN A 92 -0.10 -17.02 -6.71
N PRO A 93 -1.42 -17.17 -6.85
CA PRO A 93 -2.25 -16.26 -7.63
C PRO A 93 -2.62 -15.01 -6.82
N ASN A 94 -1.62 -14.25 -6.39
CA ASN A 94 -1.82 -12.95 -5.71
C ASN A 94 -1.54 -11.79 -6.65
N LEU A 95 -2.10 -11.82 -7.86
CA LEU A 95 -2.16 -10.63 -8.72
C LEU A 95 -3.09 -9.60 -8.09
N ARG A 96 -2.63 -8.36 -7.99
CA ARG A 96 -3.38 -7.21 -7.49
C ARG A 96 -3.01 -5.98 -8.30
#